data_AF-A0A9E2S642-F1
#
_entry.id   AF-A0A9E2S642-F1
#
_cell.length_a   1.000
_cell.length_b   1.000
_cell.length_c   1.000
_cell.angle_alpha   90.00
_cell.angle_beta   90.00
_cell.angle_gamma   90.00
#
_symmetry.space_group_name_H-M   'P 1'
#
loop_
_entity.id
_entity.type
_entity.pdbx_description
1 polymer ?
#
loop_
_entity_poly.entity_id
_entity_poly.type
_entity_poly.pdbx_seq_one_letter_code
_entity_poly.pdbx_strand_id
1 'polypeptide(L)'
;MWSTFFGAKNKIFTMLSSKEINLVYETLLSSPGMKDVIKFSFSAARKDVLVLAGIIDLGLAKLQEPGSEIMFGGTDTSEVINKIKEEILLKSELSEMNERMKSLEARNK
;
A
#
# COMPACT_ATOMS: atom_id res chain seq x y z
N MET A 1 -21.21 -46.11 4.83
CA MET A 1 -20.59 -45.69 6.10
C MET A 1 -19.09 -45.72 5.87
N TRP A 2 -18.48 -44.64 5.38
CA TRP A 2 -17.02 -44.38 5.24
C TRP A 2 -16.78 -42.95 4.67
N SER A 3 -17.61 -41.95 5.04
CA SER A 3 -17.54 -40.59 4.48
C SER A 3 -17.29 -39.48 5.52
N THR A 4 -16.93 -39.81 6.76
CA THR A 4 -16.73 -38.82 7.84
C THR A 4 -15.28 -38.57 8.24
N PHE A 5 -14.28 -39.08 7.49
CA PHE A 5 -12.87 -38.95 7.88
C PHE A 5 -12.07 -37.82 7.22
N PHE A 6 -12.64 -37.09 6.25
CA PHE A 6 -11.94 -36.01 5.51
C PHE A 6 -12.61 -34.63 5.67
N GLY A 7 -13.26 -34.38 6.81
CA GLY A 7 -13.99 -33.13 7.08
C GLY A 7 -13.32 -32.14 8.05
N ALA A 8 -12.10 -32.42 8.53
CA ALA A 8 -11.52 -31.67 9.66
C ALA A 8 -10.09 -31.16 9.42
N LYS A 9 -9.63 -31.04 8.16
CA LYS A 9 -8.29 -30.50 7.84
C LYS A 9 -8.27 -29.14 7.14
N ASN A 10 -9.41 -28.48 6.97
CA ASN A 10 -9.53 -27.13 6.39
C ASN A 10 -10.12 -26.09 7.38
N LYS A 11 -9.87 -26.25 8.68
CA LYS A 11 -10.35 -25.31 9.73
C LYS A 11 -9.27 -24.87 10.71
N ILE A 12 -8.00 -24.97 10.33
CA ILE A 12 -6.85 -24.57 11.17
C ILE A 12 -6.14 -23.34 10.58
N PHE A 13 -6.36 -23.00 9.31
CA PHE A 13 -5.73 -21.83 8.68
C PHE A 13 -6.60 -20.55 8.67
N THR A 14 -7.80 -20.59 9.25
CA THR A 14 -8.81 -19.52 9.12
C THR A 14 -9.20 -18.94 10.48
N MET A 15 -8.25 -18.22 11.09
CA MET A 15 -8.46 -16.92 11.76
C MET A 15 -7.16 -16.57 12.49
N LEU A 16 -6.23 -15.91 11.79
CA LEU A 16 -5.29 -15.06 12.49
C LEU A 16 -6.06 -13.79 12.87
N SER A 17 -6.02 -13.41 14.14
CA SER A 17 -6.51 -12.12 14.59
C SER A 17 -5.71 -11.00 13.92
N SER A 18 -6.30 -9.81 13.76
CA SER A 18 -5.61 -8.65 13.18
C SER A 18 -4.27 -8.34 13.86
N LYS A 19 -4.16 -8.65 15.16
CA LYS A 19 -2.93 -8.51 15.95
C LYS A 19 -1.86 -9.51 15.55
N GLU A 20 -2.22 -10.78 15.35
CA GLU A 20 -1.29 -11.82 14.90
C GLU A 20 -0.81 -11.55 13.48
N ILE A 21 -1.69 -11.06 12.61
CA ILE A 21 -1.34 -10.65 11.25
C ILE A 21 -0.32 -9.50 11.29
N ASN A 22 -0.59 -8.46 12.09
CA ASN A 22 0.34 -7.34 12.24
C ASN A 22 1.70 -7.79 12.80
N LEU A 23 1.72 -8.68 13.79
CA LEU A 23 2.96 -9.22 14.34
C LEU A 23 3.80 -9.95 13.28
N VAL A 24 3.15 -10.73 12.41
CA VAL A 24 3.82 -11.41 11.29
C VAL A 24 4.41 -10.40 10.31
N TYR A 25 3.66 -9.36 9.94
CA TYR A 25 4.15 -8.30 9.07
C TYR A 25 5.35 -7.55 9.67
N GLU A 26 5.25 -7.13 10.93
CA GLU A 26 6.35 -6.45 11.64
C GLU A 26 7.60 -7.34 11.70
N THR A 27 7.43 -8.64 11.94
CA THR A 27 8.56 -9.59 11.95
C THR A 27 9.19 -9.73 10.57
N LEU A 28 8.37 -9.85 9.52
CA LEU A 28 8.87 -9.95 8.14
C LEU A 28 9.61 -8.67 7.72
N LEU A 29 9.05 -7.50 8.02
CA LEU A 29 9.65 -6.20 7.72
C LEU A 29 10.87 -5.87 8.61
N SER A 30 11.04 -6.58 9.72
CA SER A 30 12.23 -6.51 10.57
C SER A 30 13.35 -7.46 10.12
N SER A 31 13.14 -8.23 9.05
CA SER A 31 14.15 -9.13 8.51
C SER A 31 15.40 -8.37 8.04
N PRO A 32 16.60 -8.96 8.16
CA PRO A 32 17.82 -8.34 7.65
C PRO A 32 17.69 -8.05 6.15
N GLY A 33 18.16 -6.88 5.73
CA GLY A 33 18.05 -6.39 4.36
C GLY A 33 16.80 -5.55 4.04
N MET A 34 15.78 -5.54 4.90
CA MET A 34 14.56 -4.73 4.68
C MET A 34 14.78 -3.22 4.85
N LYS A 35 15.96 -2.80 5.35
CA LYS A 35 16.39 -1.40 5.44
C LYS A 35 17.35 -1.00 4.33
N ASP A 36 17.68 -1.92 3.42
CA ASP A 36 18.64 -1.67 2.36
C ASP A 36 18.01 -0.76 1.30
N VAL A 37 18.76 0.26 0.89
CA VAL A 37 18.32 1.18 -0.17
C VAL A 37 18.57 0.52 -1.52
N ILE A 38 17.50 0.26 -2.28
CA ILE A 38 17.58 -0.28 -3.63
C ILE A 38 17.42 0.80 -4.69
N LYS A 39 18.12 0.65 -5.82
CA LYS A 39 17.89 1.47 -7.01
C LYS A 39 16.74 0.87 -7.81
N PHE A 40 15.63 1.58 -7.89
CA PHE A 40 14.43 1.15 -8.60
C PHE A 40 14.23 1.98 -9.89
N SER A 41 14.12 1.30 -11.04
CA SER A 41 13.78 1.91 -12.32
C SER A 41 12.59 1.19 -12.94
N PHE A 42 11.59 1.94 -13.36
CA PHE A 42 10.37 1.41 -13.97
C PHE A 42 9.92 2.32 -15.12
N SER A 43 9.28 1.73 -16.13
CA SER A 43 8.76 2.43 -17.31
C SER A 43 7.27 2.18 -17.43
N ALA A 44 6.48 3.24 -17.50
CA ALA A 44 5.03 3.19 -17.67
C ALA A 44 4.52 4.34 -18.54
N ALA A 45 3.28 4.22 -19.03
CA ALA A 45 2.65 5.33 -19.74
C ALA A 45 2.32 6.47 -18.77
N ARG A 46 2.33 7.72 -19.25
CA ARG A 46 2.01 8.92 -18.46
C ARG A 46 0.68 8.79 -17.71
N LYS A 47 -0.34 8.18 -18.35
CA LYS A 47 -1.65 7.93 -17.75
C LYS A 47 -1.56 7.01 -16.52
N ASP A 48 -0.74 5.97 -16.57
CA ASP A 48 -0.65 4.97 -15.53
C ASP A 48 0.08 5.55 -14.30
N VAL A 49 1.06 6.43 -14.54
CA VAL A 49 1.75 7.19 -13.48
C VAL A 49 0.79 8.13 -12.74
N LEU A 50 -0.06 8.86 -13.47
CA LEU A 50 -1.06 9.74 -12.87
C LEU A 50 -2.09 8.95 -12.04
N VAL A 51 -2.59 7.83 -12.59
CA VAL A 51 -3.52 6.95 -11.88
C VAL A 51 -2.87 6.38 -10.62
N LEU A 52 -1.61 5.95 -10.70
CA LEU A 52 -0.87 5.45 -9.54
C LEU A 52 -0.73 6.51 -8.45
N ALA A 53 -0.42 7.76 -8.81
CA ALA A 53 -0.35 8.86 -7.85
C ALA A 53 -1.68 9.06 -7.11
N GLY A 54 -2.81 8.99 -7.83
CA GLY A 54 -4.14 9.05 -7.23
C GLY A 54 -4.46 7.86 -6.31
N ILE A 55 -4.07 6.64 -6.70
CA ILE A 55 -4.24 5.44 -5.85
C ILE A 55 -3.43 5.58 -4.55
N ILE A 56 -2.21 6.13 -4.62
CA ILE A 56 -1.39 6.39 -3.44
C ILE A 56 -2.07 7.41 -2.52
N ASP A 57 -2.60 8.51 -3.07
CA ASP A 57 -3.32 9.52 -2.28
C ASP A 57 -4.54 8.91 -1.56
N LEU A 58 -5.31 8.05 -2.24
CA LEU A 58 -6.44 7.34 -1.64
C LEU A 58 -6.02 6.35 -0.56
N GLY A 59 -4.92 5.63 -0.77
CA GLY A 59 -4.35 4.70 0.21
C GLY A 59 -3.88 5.43 1.48
N LEU A 60 -3.19 6.57 1.30
CA LEU A 60 -2.73 7.42 2.40
C LEU A 60 -3.90 8.07 3.17
N ALA A 61 -4.97 8.47 2.48
CA ALA A 61 -6.17 8.99 3.14
C ALA A 61 -6.84 7.92 4.01
N LYS A 62 -6.93 6.68 3.52
CA LYS A 62 -7.48 5.55 4.29
C LYS A 62 -6.65 5.17 5.50
N LEU A 63 -5.33 5.34 5.45
CA LEU A 63 -4.42 5.11 6.59
C LEU A 63 -4.70 6.05 7.79
N GLN A 64 -5.43 7.15 7.57
CA GLN A 64 -5.83 8.06 8.65
C GLN A 64 -7.13 7.62 9.34
N GLU A 65 -7.84 6.61 8.82
CA GLU A 65 -9.07 6.12 9.41
C GLU A 65 -8.79 5.15 10.58
N PRO A 66 -9.50 5.27 11.72
CA PRO A 66 -9.31 4.37 12.85
C PRO A 66 -9.65 2.92 12.47
N GLY A 67 -8.72 2.00 12.73
CA GLY A 67 -8.85 0.58 12.36
C GLY A 67 -8.24 0.19 11.01
N SER A 68 -7.61 1.13 10.30
CA SER A 68 -6.87 0.89 9.04
C SER A 68 -5.44 0.38 9.22
N GLU A 69 -5.02 0.09 10.46
CA GLU A 69 -3.68 -0.36 10.90
C GLU A 69 -3.19 -1.67 10.26
N ILE A 70 -4.00 -2.28 9.40
CA ILE A 70 -3.73 -3.58 8.81
C ILE A 70 -3.31 -3.31 7.37
N MET A 71 -1.99 -3.20 7.15
CA MET A 71 -1.23 -3.63 5.94
C MET A 71 0.10 -2.87 5.77
N PHE A 72 0.27 -1.69 6.37
CA PHE A 72 1.44 -0.85 6.11
C PHE A 72 2.15 -0.57 7.43
N GLY A 73 3.40 -1.05 7.55
CA GLY A 73 4.18 -0.94 8.77
C GLY A 73 4.30 0.51 9.24
N GLY A 74 3.70 0.83 10.38
CA GLY A 74 3.87 2.10 11.09
C GLY A 74 3.47 3.41 10.38
N THR A 75 3.32 4.46 11.18
CA THR A 75 3.10 5.85 10.72
C THR A 75 4.23 6.37 9.84
N ASP A 76 5.44 5.89 10.08
CA ASP A 76 6.67 6.36 9.43
C ASP A 76 6.70 6.04 7.93
N THR A 77 5.98 5.00 7.50
CA THR A 77 5.92 4.59 6.08
C THR A 77 5.08 5.55 5.24
N SER A 78 4.11 6.26 5.82
CA SER A 78 3.21 7.15 5.08
C SER A 78 3.95 8.33 4.42
N GLU A 79 4.88 8.95 5.14
CA GLU A 79 5.70 10.04 4.63
C GLU A 79 6.66 9.56 3.53
N VAL A 80 7.25 8.37 3.72
CA VAL A 80 8.17 7.77 2.74
C VAL A 80 7.43 7.46 1.44
N ILE A 81 6.23 6.87 1.52
CA ILE A 81 5.38 6.61 0.36
C ILE A 81 4.96 7.92 -0.33
N ASN A 82 4.66 8.97 0.43
CA ASN A 82 4.36 10.27 -0.15
C ASN A 82 5.55 10.86 -0.93
N LYS A 83 6.77 10.75 -0.39
CA LYS A 83 8.01 11.16 -1.09
C LYS A 83 8.25 10.35 -2.37
N ILE A 84 8.00 9.04 -2.34
CA ILE A 84 8.12 8.18 -3.54
C ILE A 84 7.16 8.66 -4.64
N LYS A 85 5.90 8.98 -4.29
CA LYS A 85 4.94 9.55 -5.24
C LYS A 85 5.44 10.86 -5.85
N GLU A 86 5.94 11.78 -5.03
CA GLU A 86 6.49 13.07 -5.48
C GLU A 86 7.69 12.88 -6.42
N GLU A 87 8.61 11.97 -6.09
CA GLU A 87 9.74 11.64 -6.96
C GLU A 87 9.30 11.05 -8.30
N ILE A 88 8.31 10.16 -8.31
CA ILE A 88 7.79 9.55 -9.55
C ILE A 88 7.17 10.64 -10.44
N LEU A 89 6.38 11.55 -9.88
CA LEU A 89 5.76 12.65 -10.61
C LEU A 89 6.80 13.64 -11.14
N LEU A 90 7.83 13.93 -10.36
CA LEU A 90 8.92 14.83 -10.75
C LEU A 90 9.75 14.22 -11.88
N LYS A 91 10.15 12.94 -11.77
CA LYS A 91 10.93 12.23 -12.79
C LYS A 91 10.16 12.00 -14.11
N SER A 92 8.83 12.01 -14.05
CA SER A 92 7.98 11.84 -15.23
C SER A 92 7.46 13.16 -15.81
N GLU A 93 7.83 14.30 -15.22
CA GLU A 93 7.36 15.64 -15.62
C GLU A 93 5.83 15.71 -15.66
N LEU A 94 5.21 15.15 -14.62
CA LEU A 94 3.75 15.05 -14.47
C LEU A 94 3.22 15.78 -13.23
N SER A 95 4.08 16.38 -12.41
CA SER A 95 3.67 17.09 -11.20
C SER A 95 2.61 18.17 -11.47
N GLU A 96 2.84 19.04 -12.46
CA GLU A 96 1.88 20.10 -12.82
C GLU A 96 0.55 19.52 -13.33
N MET A 97 0.61 18.46 -14.15
CA MET A 97 -0.61 17.81 -14.66
C MET A 97 -1.43 17.20 -13.52
N ASN A 98 -0.77 16.57 -12.55
CA ASN A 98 -1.41 15.99 -11.38
C ASN A 98 -2.11 17.09 -10.54
N GLU A 99 -1.47 18.24 -10.34
CA GLU A 99 -2.08 19.39 -9.65
C GLU A 99 -3.29 19.95 -10.39
N ARG A 100 -3.19 20.10 -11.72
CA ARG A 100 -4.32 20.52 -12.55
C ARG A 100 -5.50 19.56 -12.40
N MET A 101 -5.27 18.26 -12.45
CA MET A 101 -6.32 17.25 -12.24
C MET A 101 -6.97 17.37 -10.86
N LYS A 102 -6.18 17.50 -9.79
CA LYS A 102 -6.70 17.72 -8.43
C LYS A 102 -7.55 18.98 -8.32
N SER A 103 -7.13 20.05 -8.99
CA SER A 103 -7.90 21.31 -9.01
C SER A 103 -9.26 21.15 -9.71
N LEU A 104 -9.37 20.26 -10.70
CA LEU A 104 -10.63 19.96 -11.38
C LEU A 104 -11.56 19.11 -10.51
N GLU A 105 -11.02 18.12 -9.80
CA GLU A 105 -11.79 17.32 -8.85
C GLU A 105 -12.34 18.17 -7.71
N ALA A 106 -11.55 19.10 -7.17
CA ALA A 106 -11.97 20.02 -6.12
C ALA A 106 -13.10 20.97 -6.57
N ARG A 107 -13.18 21.30 -7.87
CA ARG A 107 -14.28 22.11 -8.43
C ARG A 107 -15.56 21.30 -8.67
N ASN A 108 -15.47 19.98 -8.69
CA ASN A 108 -16.60 19.07 -8.92
C ASN A 108 -17.23 18.54 -7.61
N LYS A 109 -16.71 18.92 -6.45
CA LYS A 109 -17.31 18.68 -5.13
C LYS A 109 -18.10 19.90 -4.67
#